data_AF-A0A1X1BL75-F1
#
_entry.id   AF-A0A1X1BL75-F1
#
_cell.length_a   1.000
_cell.length_b   1.000
_cell.length_c   1.000
_cell.angle_alpha   90.00
_cell.angle_beta   90.00
_cell.angle_gamma   90.00
#
_symmetry.space_group_name_H-M   'P 1'
#
loop_
_entity.id
_entity.type
_entity.pdbx_description
1 polymer ?
#
loop_
_entity_poly.entity_id
_entity_poly.type
_entity_poly.pdbx_seq_one_letter_code
_entity_poly.pdbx_strand_id
1 'polypeptide(L)'
;MAPCRLTHYRYFSTSEVVEKGLRALEILKVDPQRLRDNRDVVVYTRNRVCPDCKREVCIRTPEFAETICPAAWRYLHGFSQKCQCPLIGVMRFTRFGKLRVELRARLEATGSNSVTEN
;
A
#
# COMPACT_ATOMS: atom_id res chain seq x y z
N MET A 1 17.14 -15.66 38.32
CA MET A 1 17.01 -15.72 36.86
C MET A 1 15.60 -16.19 36.53
N ALA A 2 14.76 -15.35 35.95
CA ALA A 2 13.38 -15.71 35.60
C ALA A 2 13.37 -16.57 34.31
N PRO A 3 12.57 -17.64 34.24
CA PRO A 3 12.49 -18.46 33.04
C PRO A 3 11.80 -17.68 31.90
N CYS A 4 12.48 -17.56 30.77
CA CYS A 4 11.91 -17.05 29.53
C CYS A 4 10.71 -17.92 29.14
N ARG A 5 9.48 -17.39 29.25
CA ARG A 5 8.30 -18.04 28.71
C ARG A 5 8.46 -18.11 27.19
N LEU A 6 8.66 -19.31 26.67
CA LEU A 6 8.53 -19.60 25.24
C LEU A 6 7.09 -19.26 24.84
N THR A 7 6.89 -18.07 24.27
CA THR A 7 5.62 -17.72 23.63
C THR A 7 5.45 -18.61 22.42
N HIS A 8 4.47 -19.51 22.46
CA HIS A 8 4.02 -20.25 21.29
C HIS A 8 3.57 -19.25 20.23
N TYR A 9 4.36 -19.08 19.18
CA TYR A 9 3.95 -18.35 17.99
C TYR A 9 2.90 -19.19 17.27
N ARG A 10 1.63 -18.81 17.39
CA ARG A 10 0.57 -19.38 16.55
C ARG A 10 0.73 -18.82 15.14
N TYR A 11 1.21 -19.65 14.22
CA TYR A 11 1.16 -19.36 12.80
C TYR A 11 -0.29 -19.56 12.34
N PHE A 12 -0.95 -18.47 11.96
CA PHE A 12 -2.25 -18.53 11.29
C PHE A 12 -2.02 -18.78 9.80
N SER A 13 -2.83 -19.63 9.18
CA SER A 13 -2.83 -19.78 7.73
C SER A 13 -3.39 -18.51 7.07
N THR A 14 -3.02 -18.25 5.82
CA THR A 14 -3.56 -17.13 5.03
C THR A 14 -5.09 -17.20 4.93
N SER A 15 -5.65 -18.40 4.76
CA SER A 15 -7.10 -18.61 4.72
C SER A 15 -7.79 -18.23 6.03
N GLU A 16 -7.21 -18.58 7.18
CA GLU A 16 -7.77 -18.25 8.50
C GLU A 16 -7.75 -16.74 8.77
N VAL A 17 -6.70 -16.04 8.32
CA VAL A 17 -6.62 -14.57 8.42
C VAL A 17 -7.71 -13.90 7.57
N VAL A 18 -7.92 -14.39 6.34
CA VAL A 18 -8.96 -13.86 5.44
C VAL A 18 -10.35 -14.07 6.05
N GLU A 19 -10.66 -15.28 6.54
CA GLU A 19 -11.95 -15.59 7.14
C GLU A 19 -12.24 -14.71 8.36
N LYS A 20 -11.27 -14.57 9.28
CA LYS A 20 -11.40 -13.69 10.45
C LYS A 20 -11.57 -12.23 10.05
N GLY A 21 -10.88 -11.79 9.00
CA GLY A 21 -11.03 -10.46 8.42
C GLY A 21 -12.45 -10.21 7.92
N LEU A 22 -13.02 -11.14 7.16
CA LEU A 22 -14.40 -11.04 6.66
C LEU A 22 -15.42 -10.98 7.79
N ARG A 23 -15.31 -11.86 8.79
CA ARG A 23 -16.19 -11.83 9.97
C ARG A 23 -16.10 -10.51 10.75
N ALA A 24 -14.88 -9.97 10.89
CA ALA A 24 -14.70 -8.67 11.54
C ALA A 24 -15.37 -7.52 10.77
N LEU A 25 -15.32 -7.55 9.44
CA LEU A 25 -15.98 -6.56 8.58
C LEU A 25 -17.51 -6.60 8.73
N GLU A 26 -18.10 -7.80 8.81
CA GLU A 26 -19.54 -7.98 9.04
C GLU A 26 -19.98 -7.40 10.38
N ILE A 27 -19.23 -7.67 11.46
CA ILE A 27 -19.51 -7.16 12.80
C ILE A 27 -19.43 -5.62 12.84
N LEU A 28 -18.40 -5.06 12.19
CA LEU A 28 -18.13 -3.63 12.21
C LEU A 28 -19.05 -2.82 11.28
N LYS A 29 -19.88 -3.47 10.45
CA LYS A 29 -20.79 -2.85 9.48
C LYS A 29 -20.10 -1.74 8.66
N VAL A 30 -18.86 -2.00 8.25
CA VAL A 30 -18.06 -1.00 7.55
C VAL A 30 -18.55 -0.90 6.11
N ASP A 31 -18.90 0.31 5.70
CA ASP A 31 -19.22 0.57 4.30
C ASP A 31 -18.00 0.28 3.40
N PRO A 32 -18.11 -0.65 2.43
CA PRO A 32 -17.02 -0.98 1.53
C PRO A 32 -16.57 0.22 0.70
N GLN A 33 -17.47 1.17 0.40
CA GLN A 33 -17.10 2.38 -0.32
C GLN A 33 -16.19 3.28 0.52
N ARG A 34 -16.54 3.46 1.80
CA ARG A 34 -15.69 4.17 2.76
C ARG A 34 -14.32 3.53 2.92
N LEU A 35 -14.21 2.20 2.92
CA LEU A 35 -12.91 1.52 2.95
C LEU A 35 -12.08 1.83 1.71
N ARG A 36 -12.70 1.76 0.53
CA ARG A 36 -12.05 2.11 -0.75
C ARG A 36 -11.56 3.55 -0.75
N ASP A 37 -12.41 4.49 -0.36
CA ASP A 37 -12.07 5.92 -0.34
C ASP A 37 -10.94 6.25 0.64
N ASN A 38 -10.79 5.46 1.70
CA ASN A 38 -9.73 5.61 2.68
C ASN A 38 -8.42 4.89 2.32
N ARG A 39 -8.33 4.18 1.19
CA ARG A 39 -7.04 3.59 0.78
C ARG A 39 -5.99 4.67 0.56
N ASP A 40 -4.77 4.39 1.00
CA ASP A 40 -3.62 5.28 0.81
C ASP A 40 -3.08 5.15 -0.61
N VAL A 41 -2.88 6.30 -1.24
CA VAL A 41 -2.39 6.44 -2.61
C VAL A 41 -1.25 7.45 -2.62
N VAL A 42 -0.25 7.18 -3.45
CA VAL A 42 0.87 8.08 -3.68
C VAL A 42 0.70 8.77 -5.03
N VAL A 43 0.88 10.08 -5.02
CA VAL A 43 0.96 10.93 -6.21
C VAL A 43 2.38 11.45 -6.34
N TYR A 44 2.91 11.45 -7.56
CA TYR A 44 4.26 11.91 -7.85
C TYR A 44 4.24 13.34 -8.39
N THR A 45 5.20 14.15 -7.97
CA THR A 45 5.35 15.55 -8.44
C THR A 45 6.31 15.68 -9.62
N ARG A 46 7.18 14.69 -9.84
CA ARG A 46 8.14 14.64 -10.95
C ARG A 46 8.27 13.23 -11.51
N ASN A 47 8.59 13.12 -12.80
CA ASN A 47 8.96 11.84 -13.40
C ASN A 47 10.37 11.48 -12.95
N ARG A 48 10.54 10.27 -12.42
CA ARG A 48 11.81 9.77 -11.88
C ARG A 48 11.88 8.26 -12.08
N VAL A 49 13.09 7.72 -12.14
CA VAL A 49 13.33 6.28 -12.08
C VAL A 49 14.06 5.99 -10.77
N CYS A 50 13.59 4.99 -10.03
CA CYS A 50 14.32 4.51 -8.86
C CYS A 50 15.53 3.69 -9.32
N PRO A 51 16.77 3.98 -8.89
CA PRO A 51 17.95 3.21 -9.28
C PRO A 51 17.90 1.77 -8.73
N ASP A 52 17.30 1.57 -7.56
CA ASP A 52 17.29 0.28 -6.87
C ASP A 52 16.23 -0.67 -7.45
N CYS A 53 14.98 -0.21 -7.53
CA CYS A 53 13.87 -1.03 -8.01
C CYS A 53 13.59 -0.87 -9.50
N LYS A 54 14.35 0.00 -10.20
CA LYS A 54 14.23 0.32 -11.64
C LYS A 54 12.82 0.73 -12.09
N ARG A 55 11.92 1.02 -11.14
CA ARG A 55 10.55 1.43 -11.43
C ARG A 55 10.54 2.88 -11.87
N GLU A 56 9.91 3.13 -13.01
CA GLU A 56 9.62 4.45 -13.51
C GLU A 56 8.33 4.96 -12.88
N VAL A 57 8.38 6.15 -12.29
CA VAL A 57 7.22 6.84 -11.75
C VAL A 57 6.91 8.07 -12.59
N CYS A 58 5.63 8.29 -12.85
CA CYS A 58 5.15 9.42 -13.64
C CYS A 58 4.20 10.30 -12.84
N ILE A 59 4.25 11.61 -13.09
CA ILE A 59 3.44 12.64 -12.40
C ILE A 59 1.93 12.33 -12.49
N ARG A 60 1.50 11.82 -13.64
CA ARG A 60 0.09 11.63 -13.97
C ARG A 60 -0.43 10.22 -13.68
N THR A 61 0.39 9.37 -13.08
CA THR A 61 0.08 7.98 -12.76
C THR A 61 0.24 7.79 -11.25
N PRO A 62 -0.83 7.99 -10.47
CA PRO A 62 -0.79 7.66 -9.06
C PRO A 62 -0.64 6.14 -8.89
N GLU A 63 -0.17 5.71 -7.71
CA GLU A 63 -0.01 4.31 -7.35
C GLU A 63 -0.56 4.07 -5.94
N PHE A 64 -1.05 2.86 -5.66
CA PHE A 64 -1.43 2.51 -4.29
C PHE A 64 -0.20 2.49 -3.38
N ALA A 65 -0.37 2.86 -2.11
CA ALA A 65 0.74 2.86 -1.15
C ALA A 65 1.37 1.48 -0.99
N GLU A 66 0.61 0.39 -1.13
CA GLU A 66 1.12 -0.99 -1.09
C GLU A 66 2.02 -1.34 -2.28
N THR A 67 1.88 -0.65 -3.41
CA THR A 67 2.60 -0.97 -4.64
C THR A 67 3.86 -0.15 -4.85
N ILE A 68 4.19 0.83 -3.99
CA ILE A 68 5.33 1.74 -4.20
C ILE A 68 6.68 1.02 -4.02
N CYS A 69 7.79 1.73 -4.28
CA CYS A 69 9.14 1.21 -4.01
C CYS A 69 9.27 0.72 -2.54
N PRO A 70 9.71 -0.53 -2.29
CA PRO A 70 9.79 -1.08 -0.92
C PRO A 70 10.69 -0.27 0.02
N ALA A 71 11.81 0.25 -0.48
CA ALA A 71 12.71 1.08 0.30
C ALA A 71 12.07 2.42 0.71
N ALA A 72 11.28 3.01 -0.19
CA ALA A 72 10.49 4.20 0.11
C ALA A 72 9.40 3.89 1.13
N TRP A 73 8.62 2.82 0.91
CA TRP A 73 7.55 2.40 1.81
C TRP A 73 8.04 2.18 3.24
N ARG A 74 9.12 1.42 3.42
CA ARG A 74 9.71 1.17 4.74
C ARG A 74 10.12 2.45 5.46
N TYR A 75 10.72 3.40 4.74
CA TYR A 75 11.12 4.67 5.32
C TYR A 75 9.91 5.51 5.76
N LEU A 76 8.89 5.60 4.91
CA LEU A 76 7.68 6.38 5.18
C LEU A 76 6.87 5.85 6.37
N HIS A 77 6.91 4.55 6.61
CA HIS A 77 6.25 3.90 7.75
C HIS A 77 7.17 3.72 8.98
N GLY A 78 8.39 4.27 8.97
CA GLY A 78 9.30 4.23 10.12
C GLY A 78 10.00 2.89 10.37
N PHE A 79 9.90 1.94 9.44
CA PHE A 79 10.64 0.67 9.50
C PHE A 79 12.14 0.83 9.16
N SER A 80 12.52 1.94 8.52
CA SER A 80 13.91 2.28 8.24
C SER A 80 14.23 3.71 8.65
N GLN A 81 15.39 3.92 9.29
CA GLN A 81 15.89 5.25 9.67
C GLN A 81 16.54 6.00 8.50
N LYS A 82 17.02 5.29 7.48
CA LYS A 82 17.65 5.86 6.28
C LYS A 82 16.80 5.55 5.06
N CYS A 83 16.63 6.54 4.18
CA CYS A 83 16.06 6.31 2.87
C CYS A 83 17.15 6.27 1.80
N GLN A 84 17.23 5.16 1.08
CA GLN A 84 18.08 5.02 -0.11
C GLN A 84 17.34 5.43 -1.39
N CYS A 85 16.00 5.48 -1.34
CA CYS A 85 15.18 5.73 -2.51
C CYS A 85 15.05 7.24 -2.81
N PRO A 86 15.46 7.72 -4.01
CA PRO A 86 15.36 9.13 -4.39
C PRO A 86 13.92 9.58 -4.65
N LEU A 87 12.96 8.65 -4.66
CA LEU A 87 11.54 8.96 -4.93
C LEU A 87 10.87 9.67 -3.76
N ILE A 88 11.36 9.55 -2.52
CA ILE A 88 10.71 10.13 -1.33
C ILE A 88 10.44 11.62 -1.49
N GLY A 89 11.40 12.39 -2.01
CA GLY A 89 11.25 13.84 -2.15
C GLY A 89 10.18 14.27 -3.16
N VAL A 90 9.73 13.36 -4.04
CA VAL A 90 8.72 13.64 -5.05
C VAL A 90 7.37 12.96 -4.79
N MET A 91 7.29 12.12 -3.75
CA MET A 91 6.11 11.37 -3.34
C MET A 91 5.21 12.18 -2.42
N ARG A 92 3.90 12.16 -2.68
CA ARG A 92 2.89 12.75 -1.80
C ARG A 92 1.77 11.75 -1.52
N PHE A 93 1.53 11.48 -0.24
CA PHE A 93 0.42 10.64 0.19
C PHE A 93 -0.90 11.39 0.14
N THR A 94 -1.92 10.70 -0.32
CA THR A 94 -3.31 11.15 -0.32
C THR A 94 -4.23 9.94 -0.15
N ARG A 95 -5.50 10.21 0.12
CA ARG A 95 -6.54 9.17 0.14
C ARG A 95 -7.15 9.02 -1.24
N PHE A 96 -7.53 7.81 -1.61
CA PHE A 96 -8.19 7.52 -2.89
C PHE A 96 -9.41 8.42 -3.13
N GLY A 97 -10.27 8.56 -2.10
CA GLY A 97 -11.47 9.38 -2.16
C GLY A 97 -11.22 10.89 -2.28
N LYS A 98 -9.96 11.36 -2.17
CA LYS A 98 -9.55 12.76 -2.36
C LYS A 98 -8.88 13.02 -3.71
N LEU A 99 -8.64 11.99 -4.52
CA LEU A 99 -8.05 12.15 -5.86
C LEU A 99 -9.03 12.81 -6.82
N ARG A 100 -8.52 13.46 -7.87
CA ARG A 100 -9.35 13.90 -9.00
C ARG A 100 -9.90 12.69 -9.74
N VAL A 101 -11.10 12.81 -10.32
CA VAL A 101 -11.79 11.71 -11.03
C VAL A 101 -10.92 11.09 -12.12
N GLU A 102 -10.22 11.92 -12.90
CA GLU A 102 -9.28 11.46 -13.95
C GLU A 102 -8.16 10.57 -13.41
N LEU A 103 -7.60 10.91 -12.24
CA LEU A 103 -6.50 10.16 -11.63
C LEU A 103 -7.01 8.86 -10.99
N ARG A 104 -8.24 8.85 -10.48
CA ARG A 104 -8.89 7.62 -9.98
C ARG A 104 -9.11 6.62 -11.10
N ALA A 105 -9.68 7.07 -12.21
CA ALA A 105 -9.94 6.20 -13.37
C ALA A 105 -8.64 5.55 -13.89
N ARG A 106 -7.52 6.28 -13.88
CA ARG A 106 -6.20 5.73 -14.26
C ARG A 106 -5.67 4.70 -13.27
N LEU A 107 -5.83 4.95 -11.97
CA LEU A 107 -5.41 4.00 -10.94
C LEU A 107 -6.24 2.71 -11.01
N GLU A 108 -7.55 2.82 -11.26
CA GLU A 108 -8.45 1.68 -11.44
C GLU A 108 -8.10 0.88 -12.70
N ALA A 109 -7.84 1.56 -13.83
CA ALA A 109 -7.39 0.89 -15.05
C ALA A 109 -6.09 0.11 -14.86
N THR A 110 -5.19 0.60 -14.00
CA THR A 110 -3.93 -0.08 -13.69
C THR A 110 -4.17 -1.34 -12.83
N GLY A 111 -5.13 -1.30 -11.91
CA GLY A 111 -5.49 -2.44 -11.06
C GLY A 111 -6.23 -3.57 -11.80
N SER A 112 -6.94 -3.27 -12.88
CA SER A 112 -7.61 -4.30 -13.70
C SER A 112 -6.63 -5.15 -14.52
N ASN A 113 -5.47 -4.59 -14.89
CA ASN A 113 -4.46 -5.29 -15.71
C ASN A 113 -3.61 -6.29 -14.91
N SER A 114 -3.54 -6.18 -13.57
CA SER A 114 -2.79 -7.13 -12.74
C SER A 114 -3.57 -8.41 -12.38
N VAL A 115 -4.82 -8.55 -12.84
CA VAL A 115 -5.69 -9.70 -12.55
C VAL A 115 -5.77 -10.69 -13.73
N THR A 116 -5.31 -10.29 -14.92
CA THR A 116 -5.39 -11.11 -16.15
C THR A 116 -4.13 -11.94 -16.45
N GLU A 117 -3.11 -11.86 -15.60
CA GLU A 117 -1.96 -12.78 -15.63
C GLU A 117 -2.03 -13.73 -14.42
N ASN A 118 -2.88 -14.75 -14.51
CA ASN A 118 -2.77 -16.05 -13.83
C ASN A 118 -3.74 -17.05 -14.45
#